data_AF-A0A924BSP0-F1
#
_entry.id   AF-A0A924BSP0-F1
#
_cell.length_a   1.000
_cell.length_b   1.000
_cell.length_c   1.000
_cell.angle_alpha   90.00
_cell.angle_beta   90.00
_cell.angle_gamma   90.00
#
_symmetry.space_group_name_H-M   'P 1'
#
loop_
_entity.id
_entity.type
_entity.pdbx_description
1 polymer ?
#
loop_
_entity_poly.entity_id
_entity_poly.type
_entity_poly.pdbx_seq_one_letter_code
_entity_poly.pdbx_strand_id
1 'polypeptide(L)'
;MSSTATLPSHTAPRDEDLAEQARPGHGIPSQDPDPTAQVPLKPEEAEREAKSVLAGGGLVGGAAIGAAIGVAVGGPVGVVVGGTLGAVAGALGAAAAGTVMKPGDSTSADPTVRDAEPAHEDHNAIASGTKP
;
A
#
# COMPACT_ATOMS: atom_id res chain seq x y z
N MET A 1 8.37 -19.26 -53.55
CA MET A 1 9.57 -19.73 -52.83
C MET A 1 9.19 -19.82 -51.37
N SER A 2 8.96 -21.02 -50.88
CA SER A 2 8.50 -21.28 -49.52
C SER A 2 9.68 -21.27 -48.57
N SER A 3 9.81 -20.24 -47.74
CA SER A 3 10.76 -20.25 -46.63
C SER A 3 10.07 -20.84 -45.41
N THR A 4 10.32 -22.13 -45.20
CA THR A 4 10.07 -22.84 -43.94
C THR A 4 10.86 -22.15 -42.83
N ALA A 5 10.19 -21.40 -41.96
CA ALA A 5 10.78 -20.96 -40.71
C ALA A 5 10.69 -22.13 -39.71
N THR A 6 11.82 -22.79 -39.52
CA THR A 6 12.07 -23.82 -38.50
C THR A 6 11.56 -23.35 -37.14
N LEU A 7 10.57 -24.06 -36.59
CA LEU A 7 10.16 -23.94 -35.19
C LEU A 7 11.39 -24.18 -34.31
N PRO A 8 11.77 -23.27 -33.39
CA PRO A 8 12.81 -23.58 -32.43
C PRO A 8 12.32 -24.76 -31.59
N SER A 9 13.13 -25.80 -31.64
CA SER A 9 13.00 -27.04 -30.91
C SER A 9 12.74 -26.74 -29.44
N HIS A 10 11.81 -27.48 -28.84
CA HIS A 10 11.52 -27.49 -27.42
C HIS A 10 12.82 -27.67 -26.63
N THR A 11 13.43 -26.56 -26.19
CA THR A 11 14.53 -26.57 -25.25
C THR A 11 13.94 -27.11 -23.96
N ALA A 12 14.39 -28.29 -23.54
CA ALA A 12 14.11 -28.82 -22.20
C ALA A 12 14.28 -27.69 -21.17
N PRO A 13 13.44 -27.64 -20.13
CA PRO A 13 13.62 -26.64 -19.08
C PRO A 13 15.07 -26.77 -18.60
N ARG A 14 15.86 -25.72 -18.81
CA ARG A 14 17.31 -25.73 -18.54
C ARG A 14 17.64 -25.75 -17.05
N ASP A 15 16.60 -25.82 -16.24
CA ASP A 15 16.59 -25.75 -14.79
C ASP A 15 15.33 -26.51 -14.34
N GLU A 16 15.55 -27.65 -13.67
CA GLU A 16 14.48 -28.52 -13.20
C GLU A 16 13.59 -27.77 -12.19
N ASP A 17 14.18 -26.88 -11.39
CA ASP A 17 13.47 -26.06 -10.40
C ASP A 17 12.46 -25.11 -11.08
N LEU A 18 12.78 -24.55 -12.26
CA LEU A 18 11.87 -23.69 -13.02
C LEU A 18 10.72 -24.48 -13.66
N ALA A 19 10.96 -25.74 -14.05
CA ALA A 19 9.93 -26.62 -14.58
C ALA A 19 8.92 -27.03 -13.50
N GLU A 20 9.42 -27.28 -12.29
CA GLU A 20 8.60 -27.63 -11.12
C GLU A 20 7.77 -26.43 -10.61
N GLN A 21 8.30 -25.22 -10.72
CA GLN A 21 7.59 -23.99 -10.33
C GLN A 21 6.53 -23.55 -11.34
N ALA A 22 6.66 -23.94 -12.61
CA ALA A 22 5.70 -23.57 -13.65
C ALA A 22 4.41 -24.41 -13.52
N ARG A 23 3.26 -23.74 -13.43
CA ARG A 23 1.97 -24.43 -13.57
C ARG A 23 1.80 -24.88 -15.03
N PRO A 24 1.33 -26.11 -15.30
CA PRO A 24 1.10 -26.56 -16.67
C PRO A 24 0.19 -25.57 -17.42
N GLY A 25 0.68 -25.01 -18.52
CA GLY A 25 -0.04 -24.01 -19.33
C GLY A 25 0.26 -22.54 -18.99
N HIS A 26 1.01 -22.27 -17.92
CA HIS A 26 1.43 -20.93 -17.51
C HIS A 26 2.96 -20.80 -17.47
N GLY A 27 3.46 -19.57 -17.53
CA GLY A 27 4.88 -19.27 -17.41
C GLY A 27 5.38 -19.36 -15.96
N ILE A 28 6.48 -18.67 -15.66
CA ILE A 28 6.95 -18.50 -14.28
C ILE A 28 5.88 -17.72 -13.49
N PRO A 29 5.33 -18.28 -12.39
CA PRO A 29 4.24 -17.63 -11.64
C PRO A 29 4.52 -16.16 -11.31
N SER A 30 5.73 -15.81 -10.86
CA SER A 30 6.08 -14.42 -10.50
C SER A 30 6.06 -13.43 -11.68
N GLN A 31 6.03 -13.90 -12.92
CA GLN A 31 6.05 -13.08 -14.14
C GLN A 31 4.73 -13.17 -14.93
N ASP A 32 3.78 -13.98 -14.47
CA ASP A 32 2.48 -14.12 -15.09
C ASP A 32 1.43 -13.33 -14.27
N PRO A 33 0.84 -12.26 -14.83
CA PRO A 33 -0.18 -11.48 -14.15
C PRO A 33 -1.52 -12.23 -14.03
N ASP A 34 -1.69 -13.37 -14.71
CA ASP A 34 -2.85 -14.23 -14.54
C ASP A 34 -2.86 -14.82 -13.11
N PRO A 35 -3.88 -14.54 -12.29
CA PRO A 35 -3.96 -15.07 -10.92
C PRO A 35 -4.03 -16.61 -10.89
N THR A 36 -4.43 -17.27 -11.98
CA THR A 36 -4.46 -18.74 -12.08
C THR A 36 -3.06 -19.34 -12.28
N ALA A 37 -2.09 -18.54 -12.74
CA ALA A 37 -0.68 -18.92 -12.80
C ALA A 37 0.00 -18.91 -11.42
N GLN A 38 -0.59 -18.21 -10.45
CA GLN A 38 -0.08 -18.13 -9.07
C GLN A 38 -0.51 -19.35 -8.24
N VAL A 39 0.31 -19.72 -7.25
CA VAL A 39 -0.09 -20.71 -6.24
C VAL A 39 -0.95 -20.02 -5.18
N PRO A 40 -2.24 -20.36 -5.02
CA PRO A 40 -3.09 -19.76 -4.00
C PRO A 40 -2.59 -20.12 -2.61
N LEU A 41 -2.59 -19.13 -1.71
CA LEU A 41 -2.38 -19.35 -0.30
C LEU A 41 -3.53 -20.17 0.28
N LYS A 42 -3.22 -20.94 1.32
CA LYS A 42 -4.27 -21.56 2.14
C LYS A 42 -5.09 -20.44 2.80
N PRO A 43 -6.41 -20.61 3.01
CA PRO A 43 -7.25 -19.57 3.60
C PRO A 43 -6.70 -19.01 4.92
N GLU A 44 -6.16 -19.87 5.77
CA GLU A 44 -5.60 -19.48 7.07
C GLU A 44 -4.31 -18.66 6.93
N GLU A 45 -3.54 -18.92 5.88
CA GLU A 45 -2.29 -18.21 5.57
C GLU A 45 -2.59 -16.86 4.92
N ALA A 46 -3.54 -16.83 3.98
CA ALA A 46 -4.06 -15.61 3.38
C ALA A 46 -4.63 -14.65 4.45
N GLU A 47 -5.37 -15.16 5.44
CA GLU A 47 -5.88 -14.34 6.53
C GLU A 47 -4.76 -13.77 7.42
N ARG A 48 -3.71 -14.56 7.67
CA ARG A 48 -2.55 -14.10 8.46
C ARG A 48 -1.77 -13.03 7.72
N GLU A 49 -1.54 -13.23 6.43
CA GLU A 49 -0.90 -12.24 5.57
C GLU A 49 -1.74 -10.97 5.48
N ALA A 50 -3.05 -11.07 5.26
CA ALA A 50 -3.93 -9.91 5.22
C ALA A 50 -3.91 -9.11 6.53
N LYS A 51 -3.94 -9.78 7.69
CA LYS A 51 -3.81 -9.14 9.01
C LYS A 51 -2.45 -8.47 9.17
N SER A 52 -1.39 -9.10 8.69
CA SER A 52 -0.03 -8.55 8.77
C SER A 52 0.15 -7.33 7.86
N VAL A 53 -0.31 -7.41 6.61
CA VAL A 53 -0.28 -6.29 5.65
C VAL A 53 -1.07 -5.12 6.18
N LEU A 54 -2.25 -5.38 6.75
CA LEU A 54 -3.09 -4.32 7.28
C LEU A 54 -2.47 -3.67 8.53
N ALA A 55 -1.95 -4.47 9.47
CA ALA A 55 -1.23 -3.93 10.62
C ALA A 55 0.02 -3.16 10.20
N GLY A 56 0.78 -3.66 9.22
CA GLY A 56 1.98 -3.00 8.69
C GLY A 56 1.65 -1.70 7.95
N GLY A 57 0.62 -1.70 7.12
CA GLY A 57 0.12 -0.50 6.43
C GLY A 57 -0.42 0.53 7.42
N GLY A 58 -1.16 0.08 8.43
CA GLY A 58 -1.63 0.90 9.54
C GLY A 58 -0.49 1.52 10.34
N LEU A 59 0.58 0.75 10.60
CA LEU A 59 1.78 1.24 11.25
C LEU A 59 2.38 2.40 10.47
N VAL A 60 2.64 2.22 9.18
CA VAL A 60 3.27 3.24 8.34
C VAL A 60 2.36 4.47 8.20
N GLY A 61 1.07 4.27 7.89
CA GLY A 61 0.11 5.36 7.75
C GLY A 61 -0.10 6.13 9.06
N GLY A 62 -0.24 5.41 10.18
CA GLY A 62 -0.37 5.99 11.50
C GLY A 62 0.88 6.75 11.93
N ALA A 63 2.07 6.23 11.63
CA ALA A 63 3.33 6.93 11.88
C ALA A 63 3.42 8.25 11.11
N ALA A 64 3.06 8.25 9.82
CA ALA A 64 3.08 9.45 8.99
C ALA A 64 2.12 10.52 9.51
N ILE A 65 0.87 10.14 9.83
CA ILE A 65 -0.14 11.06 10.37
C ILE A 65 0.28 11.57 11.75
N GLY A 66 0.72 10.68 12.64
CA GLY A 66 1.18 11.04 13.97
C GLY A 66 2.41 11.94 13.95
N ALA A 67 3.35 11.71 13.03
CA ALA A 67 4.49 12.59 12.81
C ALA A 67 4.05 13.98 12.33
N ALA A 68 3.11 14.06 11.37
CA ALA A 68 2.60 15.34 10.87
C ALA A 68 1.94 16.18 11.97
N ILE A 69 1.08 15.55 12.79
CA ILE A 69 0.50 16.20 13.97
C ILE A 69 1.60 16.60 14.97
N GLY A 70 2.58 15.72 15.15
CA GLY A 70 3.75 15.94 15.99
C GLY A 70 4.57 17.17 15.61
N VAL A 71 4.79 17.40 14.30
CA VAL A 71 5.46 18.62 13.81
C VAL A 71 4.70 19.86 14.26
N ALA A 72 3.38 19.88 14.06
CA ALA A 72 2.54 21.04 14.32
C ALA A 72 2.52 21.44 15.81
N VAL A 73 2.55 20.45 16.72
CA VAL A 73 2.41 20.71 18.16
C VAL A 73 3.77 20.79 18.88
N GLY A 74 4.77 20.03 18.44
CA GLY A 74 6.02 19.84 19.17
C GLY A 74 7.29 19.93 18.32
N GLY A 75 7.19 20.35 17.06
CA GLY A 75 8.33 20.46 16.15
C GLY A 75 9.06 19.13 15.95
N PRO A 76 10.41 19.11 15.83
CA PRO A 76 11.17 17.89 15.55
C PRO A 76 11.02 16.80 16.62
N VAL A 77 10.91 17.16 17.89
CA VAL A 77 10.69 16.18 18.97
C VAL A 77 9.29 15.57 18.86
N GLY A 78 8.31 16.38 18.48
CA GLY A 78 6.95 15.92 18.23
C GLY A 78 6.87 14.91 17.08
N VAL A 79 7.74 14.98 16.06
CA VAL A 79 7.82 13.95 15.00
C VAL A 79 8.14 12.58 15.58
N VAL A 80 9.12 12.49 16.48
CA VAL A 80 9.55 11.21 17.05
C VAL A 80 8.46 10.62 17.95
N VAL A 81 7.89 11.45 18.83
CA VAL A 81 6.84 11.02 19.76
C VAL A 81 5.53 10.72 19.03
N GLY A 82 5.10 11.64 18.18
CA GLY A 82 3.88 11.52 17.38
C GLY A 82 3.97 10.39 16.37
N GLY A 83 5.11 10.22 15.70
CA GLY A 83 5.34 9.12 14.76
C GLY A 83 5.32 7.76 15.44
N THR A 84 5.97 7.60 16.61
CA THR A 84 5.96 6.32 17.34
C THR A 84 4.58 5.97 17.91
N LEU A 85 3.91 6.92 18.55
CA LEU A 85 2.54 6.72 19.06
C LEU A 85 1.54 6.48 17.92
N GLY A 86 1.66 7.25 16.85
CA GLY A 86 0.87 7.10 15.63
C GLY A 86 1.07 5.74 14.98
N ALA A 87 2.30 5.22 14.95
CA ALA A 87 2.61 3.89 14.44
C ALA A 87 1.88 2.79 15.22
N VAL A 88 1.93 2.85 16.55
CA VAL A 88 1.27 1.86 17.42
C VAL A 88 -0.24 1.94 17.26
N ALA A 89 -0.80 3.15 17.33
CA ALA A 89 -2.23 3.37 17.16
C ALA A 89 -2.72 2.94 15.77
N GLY A 90 -1.95 3.24 14.73
CA GLY A 90 -2.24 2.86 13.35
C GLY A 90 -2.18 1.36 13.11
N ALA A 91 -1.18 0.67 13.66
CA ALA A 91 -1.06 -0.79 13.54
C ALA A 91 -2.25 -1.50 14.20
N LEU A 92 -2.59 -1.12 15.43
CA LEU A 92 -3.71 -1.68 16.19
C LEU A 92 -5.06 -1.34 15.55
N GLY A 93 -5.25 -0.07 15.17
CA GLY A 93 -6.47 0.41 14.54
C GLY A 93 -6.73 -0.25 13.19
N ALA A 94 -5.68 -0.42 12.37
CA ALA A 94 -5.81 -1.10 11.09
C ALA A 94 -6.09 -2.60 11.28
N ALA A 95 -5.37 -3.29 12.19
CA ALA A 95 -5.65 -4.69 12.48
C ALA A 95 -7.11 -4.93 12.90
N ALA A 96 -7.69 -4.01 13.69
CA ALA A 96 -9.11 -4.05 14.05
C ALA A 96 -10.03 -3.78 12.86
N ALA A 97 -9.75 -2.75 12.04
CA ALA A 97 -10.55 -2.42 10.86
C ALA A 97 -10.63 -3.59 9.86
N GLY A 98 -9.57 -4.38 9.71
CA GLY A 98 -9.54 -5.55 8.82
C GLY A 98 -10.45 -6.69 9.21
N THR A 99 -10.85 -6.74 10.48
CA THR A 99 -11.83 -7.73 10.96
C THR A 99 -13.26 -7.30 10.65
N VAL A 100 -13.49 -6.01 10.39
CA VAL A 100 -14.79 -5.43 10.05
C VAL A 100 -15.05 -5.47 8.53
N MET A 101 -14.00 -5.36 7.71
CA MET A 101 -14.10 -5.46 6.25
C MET A 101 -14.23 -6.94 5.83
N LYS A 102 -15.34 -7.31 5.21
CA LYS A 102 -15.54 -8.68 4.69
C LYS A 102 -14.91 -8.82 3.30
N PRO A 103 -14.28 -9.96 2.94
CA PRO A 103 -13.71 -10.16 1.61
C PRO A 103 -14.83 -10.15 0.56
N GLY A 104 -14.99 -9.03 -0.14
CA GLY A 104 -16.08 -8.80 -1.10
C GLY A 104 -16.20 -7.32 -1.50
N ASP A 105 -15.85 -6.41 -0.58
CA ASP A 105 -15.89 -4.97 -0.83
C ASP A 105 -14.48 -4.41 -1.10
N SER A 106 -13.95 -4.70 -2.28
CA SER A 106 -12.75 -4.03 -2.80
C SER A 106 -13.13 -2.61 -3.25
N THR A 107 -13.22 -1.68 -2.31
CA THR A 107 -13.21 -0.25 -2.66
C THR A 107 -11.76 0.15 -2.92
N SER A 108 -11.43 0.48 -4.17
CA SER A 108 -10.18 1.13 -4.51
C SER A 108 -10.10 2.44 -3.73
N ALA A 109 -9.19 2.52 -2.77
CA ALA A 109 -8.91 3.75 -2.07
C ALA A 109 -8.36 4.77 -3.08
N ASP A 110 -9.22 5.68 -3.51
CA ASP A 110 -8.86 6.92 -4.19
C ASP A 110 -7.96 7.75 -3.24
N PRO A 111 -6.68 8.00 -3.57
CA PRO A 111 -5.79 8.78 -2.73
C PRO A 111 -6.01 10.29 -2.87
N THR A 112 -7.10 10.75 -3.49
CA THR A 112 -7.42 12.17 -3.55
C THR A 112 -8.21 12.62 -2.32
N VAL A 113 -7.53 12.69 -1.17
CA VAL A 113 -8.06 13.40 -0.01
C VAL A 113 -7.09 14.49 0.44
N ARG A 114 -7.38 15.65 -0.16
CA ARG A 114 -7.42 16.99 0.45
C ARG A 114 -6.07 17.66 0.63
N ASP A 115 -5.81 18.54 -0.33
CA ASP A 115 -5.25 19.87 -0.16
C ASP A 115 -5.09 20.23 1.32
N ALA A 116 -3.85 20.17 1.78
CA ALA A 116 -3.44 20.87 2.97
C ALA A 116 -3.65 22.36 2.69
N GLU A 117 -4.79 22.91 3.13
CA GLU A 117 -4.93 24.35 3.29
C GLU A 117 -4.11 24.74 4.53
N PRO A 118 -2.99 25.48 4.40
CA PRO A 118 -2.26 25.93 5.55
C PRO A 118 -3.06 27.03 6.23
N ALA A 119 -3.34 26.83 7.51
CA ALA A 119 -3.88 27.86 8.39
C ALA A 119 -3.05 29.15 8.26
N HIS A 120 -3.67 30.20 7.71
CA HIS A 120 -3.07 31.53 7.68
C HIS A 120 -3.53 32.31 8.92
N GLU A 121 -2.57 32.48 9.82
CA GLU A 121 -2.64 33.19 11.08
C GLU A 121 -2.84 34.71 10.86
N ASP A 122 -3.70 35.29 11.68
CA ASP A 122 -4.15 36.68 11.71
C ASP A 122 -2.99 37.69 11.66
N HIS A 123 -3.04 38.65 10.74
CA HIS A 123 -2.14 39.80 10.70
C HIS A 123 -2.95 41.09 10.71
N ASN A 124 -3.03 41.65 11.91
CA ASN A 124 -3.37 43.03 12.22
C ASN A 124 -2.64 44.02 11.28
N ALA A 125 -3.38 44.63 10.36
CA ALA A 125 -2.96 45.84 9.64
C ALA A 125 -3.97 46.96 9.92
N ILE A 126 -3.51 47.86 10.78
CA ILE A 126 -4.09 49.15 11.11
C ILE A 126 -4.01 50.07 9.87
N ALA A 127 -5.05 50.88 9.70
CA ALA A 127 -5.09 52.16 8.97
C ALA A 127 -5.63 52.21 7.51
N SER A 128 -6.56 53.18 7.36
CA SER A 128 -6.88 53.99 6.17
C SER A 128 -8.04 53.55 5.26
N GLY A 129 -9.13 54.34 5.23
CA GLY A 129 -9.98 54.43 4.03
C GLY A 129 -11.46 54.84 4.20
N THR A 130 -11.71 56.09 4.61
CA THR A 130 -12.75 57.04 4.10
C THR A 130 -14.09 56.56 3.47
N LYS A 131 -15.21 56.98 4.10
CA LYS A 131 -16.49 57.61 3.64
C LYS A 131 -17.07 57.34 2.22
N PRO A 132 -18.40 57.50 1.96
CA PRO A 132 -19.26 58.65 2.33
C PRO A 132 -20.27 58.46 3.47
#